data_AF-A0A521G6H8-F1
#
_entry.id   AF-A0A521G6H8-F1
#
_cell.length_a   1.000
_cell.length_b   1.000
_cell.length_c   1.000
_cell.angle_alpha   90.00
_cell.angle_beta   90.00
_cell.angle_gamma   90.00
#
_symmetry.space_group_name_H-M   'P 1'
#
loop_
_entity.id
_entity.type
_entity.pdbx_description
1 polymer ?
#
loop_
_entity_poly.entity_id
_entity_poly.type
_entity_poly.pdbx_seq_one_letter_code
_entity_poly.pdbx_strand_id
1 'polypeptide(L)'
;MKRNWLIIALSGQLVLAALVGFVACQPTDDVAPGTTTTGTTTTGTTTTGTGVPDVYKKIYGASEIYVEGTNIVIKTKGRPDHKSPYYQGTQWETALYEANSTAGFRINPNRITEFNLTFKIPLNPQVDAAHAATPGGSIGVSLNGVPFFNQYAAMNAPLTNEIQGFDQYGGHPQQQGQYHYHLEPTYLTKTKGKDVLLGFLLDGFPVYGPVENSKTVTNADLDKYHGHTHATTDYPNGIYHYHITAEDPYLNGSGFYGKAGTVTQ
;
A
#
# COMPACT_ATOMS: atom_id res chain seq x y z
N MET A 1 -30.87 -40.73 -43.13
CA MET A 1 -32.00 -41.66 -43.41
C MET A 1 -31.88 -42.87 -42.49
N LYS A 2 -32.95 -43.14 -41.73
CA LYS A 2 -33.45 -44.41 -41.17
C LYS A 2 -32.50 -45.38 -40.43
N ARG A 3 -32.91 -45.66 -39.18
CA ARG A 3 -32.45 -46.72 -38.24
C ARG A 3 -32.61 -48.12 -38.85
N ASN A 4 -31.67 -49.00 -38.55
CA ASN A 4 -31.85 -50.46 -38.58
C ASN A 4 -31.63 -51.05 -37.18
N TRP A 5 -32.45 -52.05 -36.85
CA TRP A 5 -32.49 -52.84 -35.62
C TRP A 5 -31.73 -54.18 -35.76
N LEU A 6 -31.73 -54.95 -34.66
CA LEU A 6 -31.36 -56.36 -34.43
C LEU A 6 -29.90 -56.59 -33.97
N ILE A 7 -29.65 -56.86 -32.69
CA ILE A 7 -29.86 -58.10 -31.89
C ILE A 7 -28.94 -59.23 -32.37
N ILE A 8 -28.08 -59.73 -31.48
CA ILE A 8 -27.87 -61.17 -31.21
C ILE A 8 -27.21 -61.29 -29.82
N ALA A 9 -27.86 -62.09 -28.98
CA ALA A 9 -27.40 -62.55 -27.67
C ALA A 9 -26.53 -63.80 -27.81
N LEU A 10 -25.69 -64.07 -26.80
CA LEU A 10 -25.46 -65.34 -26.10
C LEU A 10 -24.14 -65.20 -25.32
N SER A 11 -24.19 -65.08 -23.99
CA SER A 11 -24.21 -66.18 -23.00
C SER A 11 -22.84 -66.84 -22.80
N GLY A 12 -22.34 -66.79 -21.57
CA GLY A 12 -21.21 -67.58 -21.08
C GLY A 12 -20.98 -67.28 -19.60
N GLN A 13 -21.54 -68.12 -18.73
CA GLN A 13 -21.37 -68.09 -17.28
C GLN A 13 -20.10 -68.83 -16.83
N LEU A 14 -19.86 -68.72 -15.52
CA LEU A 14 -19.06 -69.54 -14.60
C LEU A 14 -17.60 -69.14 -14.39
N VAL A 15 -17.01 -69.13 -13.19
CA VAL A 15 -17.48 -69.19 -11.79
C VAL A 15 -16.25 -69.06 -10.86
N LEU A 16 -16.49 -68.68 -9.59
CA LEU A 16 -15.71 -68.91 -8.35
C LEU A 16 -14.41 -68.13 -8.06
N ALA A 17 -14.41 -67.41 -6.93
CA ALA A 17 -13.76 -67.79 -5.65
C ALA A 17 -13.38 -66.53 -4.84
N ALA A 18 -13.99 -66.33 -3.64
CA ALA A 18 -13.34 -66.29 -2.32
C ALA A 18 -12.71 -64.91 -1.96
N LEU A 19 -12.68 -64.37 -0.74
CA LEU A 19 -13.27 -64.65 0.58
C LEU A 19 -13.13 -63.33 1.41
N VAL A 20 -14.16 -62.99 2.21
CA VAL A 20 -14.17 -62.33 3.55
C VAL A 20 -13.38 -61.03 3.84
N GLY A 21 -14.12 -60.05 4.37
CA GLY A 21 -13.65 -59.01 5.29
C GLY A 21 -14.79 -58.10 5.77
N PHE A 22 -15.32 -58.31 6.98
CA PHE A 22 -16.37 -57.49 7.60
C PHE A 22 -15.77 -56.24 8.30
N VAL A 23 -16.59 -55.18 8.38
CA VAL A 23 -16.88 -54.29 9.54
C VAL A 23 -16.87 -52.78 9.20
N ALA A 24 -18.09 -52.24 9.18
CA ALA A 24 -18.63 -50.93 9.60
C ALA A 24 -17.74 -49.67 9.74
N CYS A 25 -18.13 -48.59 9.04
CA CYS A 25 -18.88 -47.42 9.56
C CYS A 25 -19.02 -46.33 8.47
N GLN A 26 -20.21 -45.76 8.30
CA GLN A 26 -20.41 -44.47 7.60
C GLN A 26 -20.24 -43.31 8.62
N PRO A 27 -19.84 -42.10 8.18
CA PRO A 27 -20.82 -41.13 7.69
C PRO A 27 -20.44 -40.42 6.38
N THR A 28 -21.50 -39.88 5.80
CA THR A 28 -21.75 -39.10 4.58
C THR A 28 -20.74 -38.04 4.16
N ASP A 29 -20.66 -37.88 2.83
CA ASP A 29 -19.80 -37.00 2.04
C ASP A 29 -19.94 -35.49 2.33
N ASP A 30 -18.78 -34.84 2.42
CA ASP A 30 -18.60 -33.39 2.37
C ASP A 30 -18.49 -32.88 0.92
N VAL A 31 -19.29 -31.85 0.65
CA VAL A 31 -18.91 -30.56 0.04
C VAL A 31 -17.95 -30.56 -1.17
N ALA A 32 -18.47 -30.13 -2.33
CA ALA A 32 -17.65 -29.49 -3.36
C ALA A 32 -18.10 -28.03 -3.55
N PRO A 33 -17.23 -27.03 -3.32
CA PRO A 33 -17.43 -25.69 -3.84
C PRO A 33 -16.41 -25.40 -4.94
N GLY A 34 -16.92 -24.79 -6.01
CA GLY A 34 -16.17 -24.40 -7.18
C GLY A 34 -14.96 -23.52 -6.86
N THR A 35 -13.87 -23.79 -7.58
CA THR A 35 -12.63 -23.04 -7.55
C THR A 35 -12.88 -21.63 -8.07
N THR A 36 -12.94 -20.66 -7.15
CA THR A 36 -12.83 -19.24 -7.49
C THR A 36 -11.33 -18.93 -7.60
N THR A 37 -10.86 -18.66 -8.81
CA THR A 37 -9.47 -18.22 -9.06
C THR A 37 -9.29 -16.82 -8.47
N THR A 38 -8.81 -16.76 -7.24
CA THR A 38 -8.34 -15.51 -6.62
C THR A 38 -6.97 -15.20 -7.18
N GLY A 39 -6.81 -14.02 -7.78
CA GLY A 39 -5.51 -13.54 -8.26
C GLY A 39 -4.52 -13.48 -7.11
N THR A 40 -3.43 -14.24 -7.23
CA THR A 40 -2.32 -14.20 -6.28
C THR A 40 -1.56 -12.90 -6.45
N THR A 41 -1.77 -11.94 -5.55
CA THR A 41 -0.86 -10.81 -5.38
C THR A 41 0.42 -11.34 -4.77
N THR A 42 1.49 -11.44 -5.55
CA THR A 42 2.83 -11.77 -5.07
C THR A 42 3.33 -10.60 -4.21
N THR A 43 2.95 -10.59 -2.93
CA THR A 43 3.58 -9.73 -1.92
C THR A 43 4.95 -10.34 -1.68
N GLY A 44 6.01 -9.69 -2.16
CA GLY A 44 7.37 -10.09 -1.82
C GLY A 44 7.53 -10.06 -0.30
N THR A 45 8.02 -11.14 0.30
CA THR A 45 8.24 -11.19 1.75
C THR A 45 9.24 -10.11 2.17
N THR A 46 8.82 -9.15 2.99
CA THR A 46 9.71 -8.14 3.56
C THR A 46 10.76 -8.81 4.44
N THR A 47 12.04 -8.61 4.11
CA THR A 47 13.14 -9.06 4.98
C THR A 47 13.26 -8.09 6.15
N THR A 48 13.07 -8.56 7.38
CA THR A 48 13.14 -7.71 8.58
C THR A 48 14.33 -8.10 9.44
N GLY A 49 15.23 -7.14 9.69
CA GLY A 49 16.40 -7.31 10.55
C GLY A 49 16.06 -7.36 12.04
N THR A 50 17.01 -7.84 12.84
CA THR A 50 16.89 -7.85 14.30
C THR A 50 16.78 -6.44 14.86
N GLY A 51 15.94 -6.27 15.89
CA GLY A 51 15.79 -4.99 16.60
C GLY A 51 14.86 -3.97 15.93
N VAL A 52 14.24 -4.29 14.79
CA VAL A 52 13.22 -3.45 14.14
C VAL A 52 11.96 -3.39 15.02
N PRO A 53 11.52 -2.20 15.47
CA PRO A 53 10.27 -2.05 16.21
C PRO A 53 9.04 -2.45 15.37
N ASP A 54 8.01 -2.99 16.03
CA ASP A 54 6.81 -3.54 15.37
C ASP A 54 6.07 -2.53 14.49
N VAL A 55 6.10 -1.24 14.86
CA VAL A 55 5.46 -0.17 14.08
C VAL A 55 6.01 -0.07 12.65
N TYR A 56 7.32 -0.27 12.46
CA TYR A 56 7.93 -0.22 11.13
C TYR A 56 7.65 -1.48 10.31
N LYS A 57 7.36 -2.62 10.97
CA LYS A 57 6.95 -3.86 10.28
C LYS A 57 5.60 -3.73 9.57
N LYS A 58 4.82 -2.68 9.88
CA LYS A 58 3.57 -2.36 9.18
C LYS A 58 3.79 -1.87 7.74
N ILE A 59 5.02 -1.47 7.38
CA ILE A 59 5.39 -1.07 6.02
C ILE A 59 5.54 -2.33 5.15
N TYR A 60 4.40 -2.90 4.77
CA TYR A 60 4.33 -4.15 4.04
C TYR A 60 4.82 -4.04 2.59
N GLY A 61 4.94 -2.81 2.05
CA GLY A 61 5.55 -2.57 0.74
C GLY A 61 7.08 -2.44 0.76
N ALA A 62 7.72 -2.65 1.92
CA ALA A 62 9.17 -2.71 1.99
C ALA A 62 9.70 -4.06 1.50
N SER A 63 10.81 -4.04 0.76
CA SER A 63 11.60 -5.24 0.46
C SER A 63 12.50 -5.63 1.63
N GLU A 64 13.02 -4.64 2.36
CA GLU A 64 13.93 -4.85 3.48
C GLU A 64 13.75 -3.75 4.52
N ILE A 65 13.76 -4.10 5.81
CA ILE A 65 13.76 -3.15 6.93
C ILE A 65 14.80 -3.60 7.96
N TYR A 66 15.71 -2.71 8.38
CA TYR A 66 16.70 -3.03 9.41
C TYR A 66 17.14 -1.79 10.19
N VAL A 67 17.71 -2.00 11.37
CA VAL A 67 18.29 -0.92 12.19
C VAL A 67 19.74 -0.70 11.77
N GLU A 68 20.11 0.56 11.54
CA GLU A 68 21.48 0.99 11.26
C GLU A 68 21.88 2.15 12.19
N GLY A 69 22.61 1.82 13.26
CA GLY A 69 22.94 2.77 14.31
C GLY A 69 21.67 3.32 14.98
N THR A 70 21.46 4.63 14.91
CA THR A 70 20.28 5.32 15.46
C THR A 70 19.15 5.49 14.44
N ASN A 71 19.20 4.80 13.31
CA ASN A 71 18.23 4.94 12.23
C ASN A 71 17.53 3.61 11.95
N ILE A 72 16.31 3.71 11.43
CA ILE A 72 15.66 2.62 10.71
C ILE A 72 15.91 2.84 9.20
N VAL A 73 16.31 1.77 8.51
CA VAL A 73 16.48 1.76 7.06
C VAL A 73 15.35 0.95 6.46
N ILE A 74 14.66 1.54 5.49
CA ILE A 74 13.51 0.95 4.79
C ILE A 74 13.81 0.99 3.30
N LYS A 75 13.91 -0.19 2.67
CA LYS A 75 14.08 -0.32 1.22
C LYS A 75 12.77 -0.70 0.56
N THR A 76 12.44 -0.09 -0.57
CA THR A 76 11.20 -0.36 -1.31
C THR A 76 11.36 -0.09 -2.80
N LYS A 77 10.47 -0.69 -3.60
CA LYS A 77 10.37 -0.44 -5.03
C LYS A 77 9.58 0.82 -5.39
N GLY A 78 8.83 1.38 -4.44
CA GLY A 78 8.02 2.58 -4.65
C GLY A 78 6.85 2.41 -5.62
N ARG A 79 6.53 1.17 -6.02
CA ARG A 79 5.45 0.86 -6.96
C ARG A 79 4.16 0.59 -6.18
N PRO A 80 3.02 1.21 -6.54
CA PRO A 80 1.76 0.96 -5.86
C PRO A 80 1.28 -0.48 -6.08
N ASP A 81 0.72 -1.06 -5.03
CA ASP A 81 0.14 -2.40 -4.98
C ASP A 81 -1.34 -2.46 -5.43
N HIS A 82 -1.88 -1.33 -5.85
CA HIS A 82 -3.24 -1.19 -6.36
C HIS A 82 -3.28 -1.00 -7.88
N LYS A 83 -4.47 -1.15 -8.47
CA LYS A 83 -4.67 -0.85 -9.89
C LYS A 83 -4.56 0.65 -10.17
N SER A 84 -4.18 1.01 -11.39
CA SER A 84 -4.03 2.41 -11.82
C SER A 84 -4.11 2.53 -13.34
N PRO A 85 -4.64 3.64 -13.89
CA PRO A 85 -4.57 3.93 -15.32
C PRO A 85 -3.13 4.10 -15.80
N TYR A 86 -2.20 4.44 -14.90
CA TYR A 86 -0.79 4.65 -15.21
C TYR A 86 0.01 3.38 -15.48
N TYR A 87 -0.62 2.20 -15.37
CA TYR A 87 -0.04 0.93 -15.81
C TYR A 87 -0.23 0.64 -17.31
N GLN A 88 -0.99 1.47 -18.04
CA GLN A 88 -1.18 1.29 -19.48
C GLN A 88 0.15 1.32 -20.23
N GLY A 89 0.43 0.29 -21.04
CA GLY A 89 1.68 0.17 -21.80
C GLY A 89 2.89 -0.29 -20.97
N THR A 90 2.70 -0.65 -19.70
CA THR A 90 3.78 -1.18 -18.85
C THR A 90 3.76 -2.72 -18.83
N GLN A 91 4.84 -3.34 -18.34
CA GLN A 91 4.87 -4.79 -18.12
C GLN A 91 3.82 -5.32 -17.12
N TRP A 92 3.20 -4.43 -16.33
CA TRP A 92 2.16 -4.79 -15.36
C TRP A 92 0.73 -4.55 -15.89
N GLU A 93 0.56 -4.05 -17.12
CA GLU A 93 -0.75 -3.66 -17.67
C GLU A 93 -1.80 -4.76 -17.48
N THR A 94 -1.50 -6.00 -17.89
CA THR A 94 -2.44 -7.13 -17.79
C THR A 94 -2.98 -7.37 -16.38
N ALA A 95 -2.16 -7.13 -15.35
CA ALA A 95 -2.53 -7.42 -13.97
C ALA A 95 -3.10 -6.20 -13.23
N LEU A 96 -2.59 -5.00 -13.53
CA LEU A 96 -2.76 -3.82 -12.68
C LEU A 96 -3.33 -2.59 -13.41
N TYR A 97 -3.57 -2.66 -14.71
CA TYR A 97 -4.28 -1.59 -15.39
C TYR A 97 -5.76 -1.53 -14.99
N GLU A 98 -6.24 -0.31 -14.74
CA GLU A 98 -7.65 0.02 -14.59
C GLU A 98 -7.87 1.44 -15.09
N ALA A 99 -8.82 1.63 -15.99
CA ALA A 99 -9.18 2.97 -16.45
C ALA A 99 -9.77 3.81 -15.30
N ASN A 100 -9.38 5.08 -15.19
CA ASN A 100 -9.97 6.00 -14.23
C ASN A 100 -11.08 6.83 -14.91
N SER A 101 -12.32 6.60 -14.49
CA SER A 101 -13.52 7.29 -15.01
C SER A 101 -13.94 8.50 -14.17
N THR A 102 -13.14 8.90 -13.18
CA THR A 102 -13.42 10.07 -12.34
C THR A 102 -13.55 11.34 -13.19
N ALA A 103 -14.63 12.10 -12.99
CA ALA A 103 -14.87 13.33 -13.72
C ALA A 103 -13.72 14.32 -13.53
N GLY A 104 -13.21 14.88 -14.64
CA GLY A 104 -12.11 15.84 -14.62
C GLY A 104 -10.71 15.22 -14.56
N PHE A 105 -10.60 13.88 -14.46
CA PHE A 105 -9.30 13.20 -14.58
C PHE A 105 -8.69 13.42 -15.97
N ARG A 106 -7.39 13.72 -15.99
CA ARG A 106 -6.57 13.95 -17.18
C ARG A 106 -5.25 13.20 -17.01
N ILE A 107 -5.16 12.02 -17.62
CA ILE A 107 -3.93 11.22 -17.58
C ILE A 107 -2.79 11.99 -18.26
N ASN A 108 -1.63 12.00 -17.60
CA ASN A 108 -0.39 12.53 -18.17
C ASN A 108 0.37 11.40 -18.93
N PRO A 109 1.42 11.72 -19.72
CA PRO A 109 2.13 10.71 -20.50
C PRO A 109 3.08 9.82 -19.67
N ASN A 110 3.28 10.11 -18.38
CA ASN A 110 4.18 9.34 -17.52
C ASN A 110 3.58 7.95 -17.22
N ARG A 111 4.42 6.97 -16.90
CA ARG A 111 3.99 5.61 -16.59
C ARG A 111 4.72 5.08 -15.37
N ILE A 112 4.03 4.24 -14.59
CA ILE A 112 4.60 3.66 -13.37
C ILE A 112 5.80 2.78 -13.72
N THR A 113 6.88 2.97 -12.97
CA THR A 113 8.03 2.05 -12.94
C THR A 113 8.46 1.77 -11.49
N GLU A 114 9.43 0.89 -11.32
CA GLU A 114 10.04 0.57 -10.03
C GLU A 114 11.38 1.30 -9.86
N PHE A 115 11.73 1.60 -8.61
CA PHE A 115 12.99 2.21 -8.21
C PHE A 115 13.65 1.42 -7.07
N ASN A 116 14.88 1.74 -6.69
CA ASN A 116 15.52 1.16 -5.50
C ASN A 116 15.62 2.22 -4.41
N LEU A 117 14.47 2.53 -3.79
CA LEU A 117 14.41 3.57 -2.78
C LEU A 117 14.92 3.05 -1.45
N THR A 118 15.82 3.81 -0.83
CA THR A 118 16.31 3.56 0.54
C THR A 118 16.02 4.78 1.38
N PHE A 119 15.04 4.65 2.28
CA PHE A 119 14.73 5.63 3.30
C PHE A 119 15.53 5.30 4.56
N LYS A 120 16.25 6.28 5.09
CA LYS A 120 16.97 6.17 6.37
C LYS A 120 16.45 7.27 7.27
N ILE A 121 15.63 6.92 8.24
CA ILE A 121 14.93 7.87 9.12
C ILE A 121 15.34 7.61 10.58
N PRO A 122 15.30 8.63 11.46
CA PRO A 122 15.63 8.45 12.87
C PRO A 122 14.76 7.37 13.54
N LEU A 123 15.40 6.43 14.24
CA LEU A 123 14.69 5.38 14.98
C LEU A 123 13.86 5.96 16.13
N ASN A 124 14.41 6.98 16.78
CA ASN A 124 13.79 7.75 17.85
C ASN A 124 13.67 9.21 17.38
N PRO A 125 12.57 9.58 16.70
CA PRO A 125 12.41 10.94 16.18
C PRO A 125 12.39 11.96 17.32
N GLN A 126 12.99 13.12 17.06
CA GLN A 126 13.09 14.24 18.01
C GLN A 126 12.80 15.53 17.25
N VAL A 127 12.14 16.47 17.94
CA VAL A 127 11.94 17.82 17.40
C VAL A 127 13.29 18.45 17.04
N ASP A 128 13.33 19.16 15.92
CA ASP A 128 14.48 19.95 15.50
C ASP A 128 14.08 21.42 15.44
N ALA A 129 14.76 22.26 16.21
CA ALA A 129 14.48 23.70 16.26
C ALA A 129 14.62 24.38 14.88
N ALA A 130 15.39 23.79 13.96
CA ALA A 130 15.56 24.32 12.61
C ALA A 130 14.33 24.09 11.71
N HIS A 131 13.54 23.04 11.96
CA HIS A 131 12.38 22.65 11.16
C HIS A 131 12.61 22.77 9.65
N ALA A 132 13.60 22.03 9.14
CA ALA A 132 14.05 22.17 7.76
C ALA A 132 12.89 22.00 6.76
N ALA A 133 12.86 22.87 5.75
CA ALA A 133 11.90 22.77 4.66
C ALA A 133 11.98 21.38 4.00
N THR A 134 10.83 20.85 3.59
CA THR A 134 10.81 19.58 2.86
C THR A 134 11.45 19.75 1.49
N PRO A 135 12.28 18.79 1.04
CA PRO A 135 12.85 18.83 -0.30
C PRO A 135 11.75 18.62 -1.35
N GLY A 136 12.05 18.95 -2.61
CA GLY A 136 11.28 18.40 -3.72
C GLY A 136 11.49 16.89 -3.82
N GLY A 137 10.43 16.14 -4.16
CA GLY A 137 10.49 14.69 -4.29
C GLY A 137 10.00 13.95 -3.05
N SER A 138 10.61 12.80 -2.76
CA SER A 138 10.20 11.94 -1.65
C SER A 138 10.55 12.56 -0.29
N ILE A 139 9.54 12.70 0.56
CA ILE A 139 9.65 13.24 1.92
C ILE A 139 9.28 12.21 3.00
N GLY A 140 8.88 11.00 2.57
CA GLY A 140 8.46 9.93 3.45
C GLY A 140 8.10 8.67 2.66
N VAL A 141 7.71 7.63 3.39
CA VAL A 141 7.33 6.32 2.86
C VAL A 141 6.00 5.87 3.46
N SER A 142 5.07 5.45 2.62
CA SER A 142 3.77 4.92 3.02
C SER A 142 3.85 3.44 3.41
N LEU A 143 2.77 2.88 3.98
CA LEU A 143 2.71 1.45 4.34
C LEU A 143 2.89 0.51 3.13
N ASN A 144 2.39 0.88 1.95
CA ASN A 144 2.61 0.12 0.71
C ASN A 144 3.94 0.47 0.02
N GLY A 145 4.84 1.17 0.70
CA GLY A 145 6.18 1.47 0.19
C GLY A 145 6.21 2.58 -0.87
N VAL A 146 5.08 3.17 -1.22
CA VAL A 146 5.00 4.31 -2.13
C VAL A 146 5.53 5.56 -1.41
N PRO A 147 6.34 6.39 -2.08
CA PRO A 147 6.77 7.66 -1.51
C PRO A 147 5.62 8.62 -1.20
N PHE A 148 5.75 9.31 -0.08
CA PHE A 148 5.04 10.57 0.14
C PHE A 148 5.82 11.73 -0.46
N PHE A 149 5.14 12.63 -1.15
CA PHE A 149 5.66 13.90 -1.64
C PHE A 149 5.02 15.06 -0.89
N ASN A 150 5.67 16.21 -0.91
CA ASN A 150 5.17 17.39 -0.20
C ASN A 150 3.96 18.03 -0.91
N GLN A 151 3.43 19.10 -0.34
CA GLN A 151 2.27 19.82 -0.85
C GLN A 151 2.48 20.58 -2.17
N TYR A 152 3.67 20.48 -2.78
CA TYR A 152 4.04 21.27 -3.95
C TYR A 152 4.20 20.40 -5.20
N ALA A 153 3.74 20.96 -6.31
CA ALA A 153 4.09 20.56 -7.65
C ALA A 153 5.54 20.94 -7.99
N ALA A 154 5.99 20.59 -9.20
CA ALA A 154 7.28 21.03 -9.71
C ALA A 154 7.47 22.56 -9.58
N MET A 155 8.70 23.00 -9.34
CA MET A 155 9.06 24.42 -9.15
C MET A 155 8.35 25.10 -7.96
N ASN A 156 7.96 24.34 -6.93
CA ASN A 156 7.22 24.82 -5.75
C ASN A 156 5.85 25.45 -6.10
N ALA A 157 5.22 24.98 -7.18
CA ALA A 157 3.88 25.46 -7.55
C ALA A 157 2.79 24.79 -6.69
N PRO A 158 1.60 25.42 -6.53
CA PRO A 158 0.44 24.75 -5.94
C PRO A 158 -0.02 23.55 -6.78
N LEU A 159 -0.57 22.52 -6.12
CA LEU A 159 -1.05 21.28 -6.77
C LEU A 159 -2.31 21.45 -7.65
N THR A 160 -2.89 22.65 -7.75
CA THR A 160 -4.15 22.93 -8.45
C THR A 160 -4.23 22.31 -9.85
N ASN A 161 -3.11 22.29 -10.58
CA ASN A 161 -3.05 21.72 -11.93
C ASN A 161 -2.68 20.23 -11.97
N GLU A 162 -2.05 19.70 -10.91
CA GLU A 162 -1.63 18.30 -10.84
C GLU A 162 -2.73 17.37 -10.31
N ILE A 163 -3.67 17.88 -9.53
CA ILE A 163 -4.78 17.10 -8.96
C ILE A 163 -5.60 16.39 -10.04
N GLN A 164 -5.75 16.98 -11.23
CA GLN A 164 -6.43 16.33 -12.36
C GLN A 164 -5.68 15.08 -12.87
N GLY A 165 -4.39 14.98 -12.61
CA GLY A 165 -3.56 13.83 -12.94
C GLY A 165 -3.57 12.73 -11.88
N PHE A 166 -4.15 12.93 -10.70
CA PHE A 166 -4.17 11.88 -9.69
C PHE A 166 -5.14 10.76 -10.06
N ASP A 167 -4.72 9.53 -9.87
CA ASP A 167 -5.56 8.37 -10.07
C ASP A 167 -6.63 8.24 -8.98
N GLN A 168 -7.48 7.21 -9.07
CA GLN A 168 -8.58 6.97 -8.14
C GLN A 168 -8.14 6.72 -6.68
N TYR A 169 -6.84 6.59 -6.44
CA TYR A 169 -6.21 6.38 -5.14
C TYR A 169 -5.32 7.55 -4.69
N GLY A 170 -5.33 8.66 -5.41
CA GLY A 170 -4.76 9.92 -4.94
C GLY A 170 -3.27 10.10 -5.20
N GLY A 171 -2.73 9.38 -6.18
CA GLY A 171 -1.33 9.54 -6.58
C GLY A 171 -1.15 9.50 -8.09
N HIS A 172 0.07 9.75 -8.53
CA HIS A 172 0.46 9.71 -9.95
C HIS A 172 1.97 9.51 -10.10
N PRO A 173 2.47 9.09 -11.27
CA PRO A 173 3.89 9.07 -11.55
C PRO A 173 4.42 10.43 -12.03
N GLN A 174 5.56 10.82 -11.49
CA GLN A 174 6.38 11.90 -12.08
C GLN A 174 7.05 11.45 -13.40
N GLN A 175 7.72 12.35 -14.11
CA GLN A 175 8.32 12.13 -15.43
C GLN A 175 9.18 10.86 -15.61
N GLN A 176 10.02 10.48 -14.64
CA GLN A 176 10.80 9.23 -14.69
C GLN A 176 10.00 7.99 -14.25
N GLY A 177 8.77 8.16 -13.80
CA GLY A 177 7.83 7.08 -13.50
C GLY A 177 7.65 6.75 -12.02
N GLN A 178 8.26 7.52 -11.10
CA GLN A 178 8.09 7.29 -9.66
C GLN A 178 6.67 7.69 -9.25
N TYR A 179 5.85 6.70 -8.95
CA TYR A 179 4.53 6.93 -8.38
C TYR A 179 4.66 7.43 -6.95
N HIS A 180 3.83 8.38 -6.54
CA HIS A 180 3.86 8.97 -5.21
C HIS A 180 2.50 9.53 -4.81
N TYR A 181 2.32 9.76 -3.51
CA TYR A 181 1.14 10.40 -2.94
C TYR A 181 1.47 11.82 -2.47
N HIS A 182 0.67 12.79 -2.91
CA HIS A 182 0.64 14.15 -2.35
C HIS A 182 -0.48 14.31 -1.31
N LEU A 183 -1.55 13.53 -1.45
CA LEU A 183 -2.77 13.60 -0.66
C LEU A 183 -3.14 12.22 -0.10
N GLU A 184 -4.31 12.11 0.52
CA GLU A 184 -4.82 10.86 1.07
C GLU A 184 -4.65 9.65 0.13
N PRO A 185 -3.81 8.67 0.49
CA PRO A 185 -3.72 7.41 -0.23
C PRO A 185 -5.01 6.61 -0.03
N THR A 186 -6.05 6.90 -0.82
CA THR A 186 -7.39 6.37 -0.52
C THR A 186 -7.47 4.85 -0.65
N TYR A 187 -6.51 4.22 -1.34
CA TYR A 187 -6.35 2.76 -1.32
C TYR A 187 -6.04 2.25 0.09
N LEU A 188 -5.08 2.87 0.78
CA LEU A 188 -4.72 2.52 2.14
C LEU A 188 -5.87 2.82 3.10
N THR A 189 -6.51 3.98 2.99
CA THR A 189 -7.57 4.32 3.94
C THR A 189 -8.85 3.51 3.74
N LYS A 190 -9.16 3.09 2.50
CA LYS A 190 -10.26 2.14 2.23
C LYS A 190 -9.97 0.73 2.74
N THR A 191 -8.71 0.28 2.70
CA THR A 191 -8.35 -1.11 3.04
C THR A 191 -7.92 -1.30 4.49
N LYS A 192 -7.38 -0.26 5.13
CA LYS A 192 -6.85 -0.31 6.50
C LYS A 192 -7.67 0.48 7.51
N GLY A 193 -8.48 1.44 7.05
CA GLY A 193 -9.22 2.38 7.90
C GLY A 193 -8.73 3.81 7.75
N LYS A 194 -9.51 4.78 8.24
CA LYS A 194 -9.18 6.22 8.15
C LYS A 194 -8.44 6.75 9.38
N ASP A 195 -8.39 5.97 10.45
CA ASP A 195 -7.81 6.27 11.76
C ASP A 195 -6.59 5.40 12.07
N VAL A 196 -5.75 5.21 11.05
CA VAL A 196 -4.59 4.30 11.12
C VAL A 196 -3.32 4.99 10.64
N LEU A 197 -2.18 4.42 11.06
CA LEU A 197 -0.87 4.75 10.52
C LEU A 197 -0.88 4.53 9.01
N LEU A 198 -0.41 5.52 8.25
CA LEU A 198 -0.25 5.47 6.80
C LEU A 198 1.22 5.43 6.36
N GLY A 199 2.15 5.76 7.24
CA GLY A 199 3.59 5.66 7.01
C GLY A 199 4.38 6.65 7.87
N PHE A 200 5.54 7.07 7.37
CA PHE A 200 6.47 7.92 8.11
C PHE A 200 7.10 8.97 7.20
N LEU A 201 7.35 10.16 7.73
CA LEU A 201 8.19 11.16 7.05
C LEU A 201 9.68 10.93 7.34
N LEU A 202 10.55 11.62 6.60
CA LEU A 202 12.01 11.48 6.72
C LEU A 202 12.56 11.80 8.09
N ASP A 203 11.86 12.62 8.88
CA ASP A 203 12.23 12.94 10.26
C ASP A 203 11.86 11.84 11.27
N GLY A 204 11.24 10.74 10.81
CA GLY A 204 10.90 9.57 11.61
C GLY A 204 9.55 9.66 12.31
N PHE A 205 8.86 10.80 12.23
CA PHE A 205 7.54 10.94 12.82
C PHE A 205 6.46 10.25 11.94
N PRO A 206 5.47 9.59 12.56
CA PRO A 206 4.44 8.87 11.83
C PRO A 206 3.44 9.82 11.16
N VAL A 207 2.80 9.32 10.11
CA VAL A 207 1.72 9.96 9.37
C VAL A 207 0.45 9.14 9.56
N TYR A 208 -0.63 9.76 10.03
CA TYR A 208 -1.94 9.13 10.21
C TYR A 208 -2.95 9.58 9.16
N GLY A 209 -4.01 8.79 9.00
CA GLY A 209 -5.14 9.14 8.14
C GLY A 209 -5.98 10.32 8.66
N PRO A 210 -7.07 10.68 7.96
CA PRO A 210 -7.83 11.91 8.22
C PRO A 210 -8.76 11.83 9.43
N VAL A 211 -8.76 10.74 10.18
CA VAL A 211 -9.62 10.55 11.35
C VAL A 211 -8.76 10.25 12.57
N GLU A 212 -9.07 10.87 13.69
CA GLU A 212 -8.51 10.53 15.00
C GLU A 212 -9.63 10.57 16.04
N ASN A 213 -9.69 9.58 16.93
CA ASN A 213 -10.73 9.48 17.98
C ASN A 213 -12.16 9.63 17.42
N SER A 214 -12.42 8.97 16.27
CA SER A 214 -13.69 9.02 15.53
C SER A 214 -14.13 10.40 15.05
N LYS A 215 -13.23 11.38 15.01
CA LYS A 215 -13.46 12.72 14.46
C LYS A 215 -12.58 12.96 13.25
N THR A 216 -13.11 13.65 12.25
CA THR A 216 -12.30 14.16 11.14
C THR A 216 -11.33 15.20 11.67
N VAL A 217 -10.05 15.02 11.39
CA VAL A 217 -8.99 16.00 11.71
C VAL A 217 -9.01 17.09 10.64
N THR A 218 -8.97 18.35 11.09
CA THR A 218 -8.95 19.54 10.24
C THR A 218 -7.71 20.38 10.51
N ASN A 219 -7.42 21.36 9.65
CA ASN A 219 -6.29 22.25 9.85
C ASN A 219 -6.37 23.05 11.18
N ALA A 220 -7.57 23.24 11.74
CA ALA A 220 -7.73 23.91 13.03
C ALA A 220 -7.26 23.06 14.22
N ASP A 221 -7.14 21.74 14.03
CA ASP A 221 -6.67 20.79 15.04
C ASP A 221 -5.14 20.63 15.01
N LEU A 222 -4.48 21.11 13.95
CA LEU A 222 -3.08 20.86 13.64
C LEU A 222 -2.21 22.11 13.78
N ASP A 223 -0.93 21.90 14.01
CA ASP A 223 0.06 22.97 14.00
C ASP A 223 0.50 23.36 12.57
N LYS A 224 1.40 24.34 12.45
CA LYS A 224 1.89 24.84 11.16
C LYS A 224 2.74 23.83 10.36
N TYR A 225 3.15 22.71 10.95
CA TYR A 225 3.84 21.61 10.28
C TYR A 225 2.89 20.49 9.89
N HIS A 226 1.59 20.66 10.18
CA HIS A 226 0.49 19.75 9.84
C HIS A 226 0.44 18.50 10.71
N GLY A 227 0.80 18.66 11.98
CA GLY A 227 0.71 17.60 12.97
C GLY A 227 0.36 18.12 14.37
N HIS A 228 0.35 17.21 15.33
CA HIS A 228 0.13 17.48 16.74
C HIS A 228 0.67 16.35 17.60
N THR A 229 0.67 16.52 18.93
CA THR A 229 1.10 15.47 19.87
C THR A 229 -0.11 14.92 20.61
N HIS A 230 -0.40 13.64 20.37
CA HIS A 230 -1.47 12.91 21.04
C HIS A 230 -1.13 11.41 21.10
N ALA A 231 -1.82 10.66 21.96
CA ALA A 231 -1.66 9.21 22.08
C ALA A 231 -2.38 8.49 20.93
N THR A 232 -1.71 7.55 20.29
CA THR A 232 -2.28 6.77 19.19
C THR A 232 -2.26 5.29 19.53
N THR A 233 -2.96 4.47 18.74
CA THR A 233 -2.91 3.01 18.88
C THR A 233 -1.49 2.45 18.80
N ASP A 234 -0.61 3.07 17.99
CA ASP A 234 0.78 2.63 17.84
C ASP A 234 1.73 3.25 18.87
N TYR A 235 1.37 4.42 19.40
CA TYR A 235 2.15 5.19 20.37
C TYR A 235 1.26 5.57 21.56
N PRO A 236 0.95 4.60 22.46
CA PRO A 236 0.01 4.81 23.56
C PRO A 236 0.49 5.85 24.59
N ASN A 237 1.79 6.13 24.63
CA ASN A 237 2.39 7.17 25.48
C ASN A 237 2.39 8.57 24.83
N GLY A 238 1.85 8.71 23.62
CA GLY A 238 1.91 9.95 22.86
C GLY A 238 3.17 10.08 22.01
N ILE A 239 2.98 10.63 20.82
CA ILE A 239 4.08 11.07 19.94
C ILE A 239 3.56 12.24 19.10
N TYR A 240 4.46 13.15 18.71
CA TYR A 240 4.13 14.06 17.62
C TYR A 240 3.88 13.25 16.34
N HIS A 241 2.84 13.58 15.60
CA HIS A 241 2.53 12.90 14.34
C HIS A 241 1.80 13.82 13.38
N TYR A 242 1.99 13.56 12.10
CA TYR A 242 1.32 14.28 11.02
C TYR A 242 -0.02 13.64 10.71
N HIS A 243 -0.92 14.42 10.15
CA HIS A 243 -2.19 13.93 9.64
C HIS A 243 -2.35 14.23 8.16
N ILE A 244 -2.84 13.25 7.42
CA ILE A 244 -3.47 13.54 6.14
C ILE A 244 -4.77 14.32 6.38
N THR A 245 -5.00 15.41 5.67
CA THR A 245 -6.29 16.14 5.68
C THR A 245 -6.79 16.39 4.25
N ALA A 246 -8.06 16.81 4.14
CA ALA A 246 -8.70 17.10 2.86
C ALA A 246 -8.34 18.49 2.29
N GLU A 247 -7.69 19.34 3.08
CA GLU A 247 -7.37 20.73 2.74
C GLU A 247 -5.85 20.92 2.69
N ASP A 248 -5.39 21.88 1.89
CA ASP A 248 -3.98 22.28 1.85
C ASP A 248 -3.48 22.56 3.28
N PRO A 249 -2.30 22.04 3.68
CA PRO A 249 -1.26 21.40 2.85
C PRO A 249 -1.35 19.87 2.70
N TYR A 250 -2.50 19.26 3.03
CA TYR A 250 -2.83 17.84 2.89
C TYR A 250 -2.02 16.84 3.71
N LEU A 251 -0.69 17.00 3.85
CA LEU A 251 0.21 16.05 4.52
C LEU A 251 1.24 16.74 5.42
N ASN A 252 2.02 17.69 4.89
CA ASN A 252 3.07 18.38 5.64
C ASN A 252 2.97 19.88 5.41
N GLY A 253 3.14 20.66 6.47
CA GLY A 253 3.10 22.11 6.40
C GLY A 253 4.46 22.72 6.13
N SER A 254 4.90 23.60 7.05
CA SER A 254 6.05 24.48 6.93
C SER A 254 7.43 23.80 7.00
N GLY A 255 7.54 22.49 6.73
CA GLY A 255 8.77 21.70 6.84
C GLY A 255 8.59 20.45 7.71
N PHE A 256 9.71 19.79 7.99
CA PHE A 256 9.75 18.70 8.97
C PHE A 256 9.66 19.25 10.40
N TYR A 257 8.96 18.54 11.27
CA TYR A 257 8.91 18.78 12.71
C TYR A 257 10.22 18.35 13.38
N GLY A 258 10.78 17.22 12.94
CA GLY A 258 12.02 16.69 13.46
C GLY A 258 13.23 16.86 12.54
N LYS A 259 14.35 16.29 12.98
CA LYS A 259 15.57 16.23 12.18
C LYS A 259 15.41 15.18 11.08
N ALA A 260 15.32 15.65 9.83
CA ALA A 260 15.20 14.76 8.68
C ALA A 260 16.41 13.83 8.53
N GLY A 261 16.10 12.57 8.20
CA GLY A 261 17.04 11.62 7.64
C GLY A 261 17.21 11.81 6.14
N THR A 262 17.36 10.72 5.39
CA THR A 262 17.68 10.75 3.95
C THR A 262 16.86 9.76 3.15
N VAL A 263 16.67 10.05 1.87
CA VAL A 263 16.20 9.10 0.86
C VAL A 263 17.20 9.07 -0.30
N THR A 264 17.49 7.88 -0.81
CA THR A 264 18.28 7.68 -2.03
C THR A 264 17.55 6.75 -2.99
N GLN A 265 17.87 6.86 -4.28
CA GLN A 265 17.28 6.12 -5.39
C GLN A 265 18.36 5.44 -6.23
#